data_AF-A0A9E5S7Q1-F1
#
_entry.id   AF-A0A9E5S7Q1-F1
#
_cell.length_a   1.000
_cell.length_b   1.000
_cell.length_c   1.000
_cell.angle_alpha   90.00
_cell.angle_beta   90.00
_cell.angle_gamma   90.00
#
_symmetry.space_group_name_H-M   'P 1'
#
loop_
_entity.id
_entity.type
_entity.pdbx_description
1 polymer ?
#
loop_
_entity_poly.entity_id
_entity_poly.type
_entity_poly.pdbx_seq_one_letter_code
_entity_poly.pdbx_strand_id
1 'polypeptide(L)'
;MKKEKISEIIGKIDEKYIDEATMYAVDRAHGESSYHAMPGITSEKQTRRIRWRVVAACLVLLIVMGSTAVAFAVEAKEYNTAVAFFEENGLSAGSLSRSEVKAVYRDITTRRFTYEKTVDVLRRTILGLEIQQDKPTPEELAVLWDKNVWMNSLSRTGINSGISYRKDFRYILNEQRELDVLEKSILECYRGGSLLWTAEFADFYVDDSSYTVDGTAVWGRSSSDAWSPIQRSYGWIARVDDEGTVMWTHCLNHGFDHEYIAAVVSNGDGTWAVISRGDLKYLCLSCYDIGGNELSFKKTEIGNLGIWNAARLGDGYIVQVGNLLSRDTALLFKLDREGNVLDSFTYEGDDCDCHLTDMVEFGGQVYLSAYAVPKQNDTRKRYEINDILDYVFSKENHGWDISSEELTLLVRDVYTAVLLMCDPAGGTPKTFYSVQGSLGGRLSVNDAGQLEWDVESITSTHYSPATSSFTIGGICKVFRYSFDAAGNLIRQVDTGEAVPYRR
;
A
#
# COMPACT_ATOMS: atom_id res chain seq x y z
N MET A 1 16.90 14.20 -4.86
CA MET A 1 15.55 13.63 -4.74
C MET A 1 15.18 13.07 -6.08
N LYS A 2 15.04 11.75 -6.18
CA LYS A 2 14.45 11.08 -7.35
C LYS A 2 12.93 11.06 -7.18
N LYS A 3 12.20 11.01 -8.30
CA LYS A 3 10.74 10.89 -8.32
C LYS A 3 10.39 9.59 -9.04
N GLU A 4 9.75 8.67 -8.34
CA GLU A 4 9.24 7.43 -8.91
C GLU A 4 7.75 7.62 -9.21
N LYS A 5 7.34 7.37 -10.47
CA LYS A 5 5.99 7.71 -10.94
C LYS A 5 4.94 6.66 -10.57
N ILE A 6 3.86 7.10 -9.92
CA ILE A 6 2.66 6.28 -9.66
C ILE A 6 1.64 6.35 -10.83
N SER A 7 1.68 7.37 -11.70
CA SER A 7 0.76 7.49 -12.84
C SER A 7 0.94 6.40 -13.91
N GLU A 8 2.18 5.97 -14.14
CA GLU A 8 2.52 4.85 -15.02
C GLU A 8 2.20 3.48 -14.37
N ILE A 9 1.84 3.50 -13.09
CA ILE A 9 1.45 2.36 -12.25
C ILE A 9 -0.08 2.24 -12.24
N ILE A 10 -0.82 3.30 -11.89
CA ILE A 10 -2.31 3.35 -11.89
C ILE A 10 -2.84 3.60 -13.33
N GLY A 11 -2.39 2.77 -14.27
CA GLY A 11 -2.85 2.82 -15.66
C GLY A 11 -4.34 2.47 -15.78
N LYS A 12 -5.12 3.33 -16.44
CA LYS A 12 -6.56 3.13 -16.68
C LYS A 12 -6.85 1.91 -17.56
N ILE A 13 -6.94 0.73 -16.95
CA ILE A 13 -7.60 -0.43 -17.56
C ILE A 13 -9.09 -0.32 -17.23
N ASP A 14 -9.88 -0.02 -18.25
CA ASP A 14 -11.35 0.06 -18.21
C ASP A 14 -11.95 -1.31 -17.79
N GLU A 15 -12.71 -1.30 -16.67
CA GLU A 15 -13.14 -2.50 -15.90
C GLU A 15 -13.59 -3.69 -16.75
N LYS A 16 -14.31 -3.43 -17.87
CA LYS A 16 -14.84 -4.51 -18.71
C LYS A 16 -13.76 -5.43 -19.30
N TYR A 17 -12.50 -5.02 -19.31
CA TYR A 17 -11.39 -5.80 -19.86
C TYR A 17 -10.81 -6.82 -18.87
N ILE A 18 -11.12 -6.72 -17.58
CA ILE A 18 -10.61 -7.62 -16.54
C ILE A 18 -11.62 -8.76 -16.25
N ASP A 19 -12.91 -8.45 -16.21
CA ASP A 19 -13.96 -9.44 -15.94
C ASP A 19 -14.11 -10.50 -17.04
N GLU A 20 -14.03 -10.11 -18.32
CA GLU A 20 -14.12 -11.05 -19.46
C GLU A 20 -12.97 -12.08 -19.46
N ALA A 21 -11.76 -11.68 -19.02
CA ALA A 21 -10.61 -12.57 -18.95
C ALA A 21 -10.71 -13.57 -17.79
N THR A 22 -11.32 -13.16 -16.68
CA THR A 22 -11.39 -13.96 -15.45
C THR A 22 -12.48 -15.04 -15.53
N MET A 23 -13.63 -14.75 -16.15
CA MET A 23 -14.69 -15.76 -16.36
C MET A 23 -14.27 -16.92 -17.27
N TYR A 24 -13.47 -16.66 -18.32
CA TYR A 24 -13.08 -17.70 -19.29
C TYR A 24 -12.11 -18.76 -18.74
N ALA A 25 -11.46 -18.50 -17.60
CA ALA A 25 -10.62 -19.50 -16.93
C ALA A 25 -11.45 -20.61 -16.26
N VAL A 26 -12.69 -20.32 -15.85
CA VAL A 26 -13.56 -21.27 -15.13
C VAL A 26 -14.24 -22.25 -16.09
N ASP A 27 -14.74 -21.78 -17.23
CA ASP A 27 -15.48 -22.62 -18.20
C ASP A 27 -14.62 -23.73 -18.85
N ARG A 28 -13.30 -23.58 -18.90
CA ARG A 28 -12.40 -24.64 -19.41
C ARG A 28 -12.24 -25.83 -18.46
N ALA A 29 -12.68 -25.75 -17.20
CA ALA A 29 -12.60 -26.85 -16.25
C ALA A 29 -13.71 -27.90 -16.41
N HIS A 30 -14.73 -27.66 -17.25
CA HIS A 30 -15.85 -28.58 -17.50
C HIS A 30 -15.90 -28.99 -18.98
N GLY A 31 -15.04 -29.96 -19.31
CA GLY A 31 -14.63 -30.25 -20.68
C GLY A 31 -15.54 -31.12 -21.55
N GLU A 32 -15.38 -30.91 -22.85
CA GLU A 32 -15.12 -31.91 -23.89
C GLU A 32 -15.79 -33.30 -23.84
N SER A 33 -16.76 -33.50 -24.74
CA SER A 33 -17.12 -34.76 -25.41
C SER A 33 -18.11 -34.41 -26.55
N SER A 34 -18.08 -34.88 -27.81
CA SER A 34 -17.38 -36.00 -28.47
C SER A 34 -17.26 -35.76 -30.00
N TYR A 35 -16.59 -36.65 -30.73
CA TYR A 35 -16.34 -36.61 -32.19
C TYR A 35 -17.55 -37.09 -33.05
N HIS A 36 -17.68 -36.62 -34.31
CA HIS A 36 -17.62 -37.49 -35.53
C HIS A 36 -17.89 -36.80 -36.91
N ALA A 37 -17.01 -37.12 -37.87
CA ALA A 37 -17.21 -37.44 -39.31
C ALA A 37 -17.86 -36.47 -40.37
N MET A 38 -17.11 -36.30 -41.46
CA MET A 38 -17.47 -35.92 -42.87
C MET A 38 -18.35 -37.00 -43.57
N PRO A 39 -18.91 -36.84 -44.83
CA PRO A 39 -18.37 -36.07 -45.98
C PRO A 39 -19.38 -35.45 -47.00
N GLY A 40 -18.87 -34.84 -48.09
CA GLY A 40 -19.64 -34.52 -49.30
C GLY A 40 -18.80 -33.94 -50.46
N ILE A 41 -18.76 -34.60 -51.63
CA ILE A 41 -17.98 -34.22 -52.84
C ILE A 41 -18.94 -33.87 -53.99
N THR A 42 -18.62 -32.86 -54.81
CA THR A 42 -18.95 -32.92 -56.26
C THR A 42 -18.02 -32.08 -57.16
N SER A 43 -17.74 -32.64 -58.35
CA SER A 43 -16.98 -32.09 -59.49
C SER A 43 -17.92 -31.25 -60.41
N GLU A 44 -17.61 -30.62 -61.56
CA GLU A 44 -16.50 -30.62 -62.55
C GLU A 44 -16.67 -29.32 -63.41
N LYS A 45 -15.68 -28.61 -64.01
CA LYS A 45 -15.10 -28.87 -65.36
C LYS A 45 -13.97 -27.91 -65.81
N GLN A 46 -13.07 -28.48 -66.61
CA GLN A 46 -12.38 -28.01 -67.84
C GLN A 46 -12.87 -26.71 -68.54
N THR A 47 -12.09 -25.93 -69.33
CA THR A 47 -10.73 -26.01 -69.96
C THR A 47 -10.28 -24.56 -70.33
N ARG A 48 -9.02 -24.20 -70.63
CA ARG A 48 -8.29 -24.46 -71.91
C ARG A 48 -6.84 -23.89 -71.88
N ARG A 49 -5.98 -24.41 -72.76
CA ARG A 49 -4.50 -24.26 -72.77
C ARG A 49 -3.95 -22.85 -73.07
N ILE A 50 -3.02 -22.42 -72.22
CA ILE A 50 -1.60 -22.08 -72.52
C ILE A 50 -1.32 -21.43 -73.90
N ARG A 51 -1.00 -20.12 -73.93
CA ARG A 51 -0.03 -19.53 -74.89
C ARG A 51 0.53 -18.12 -74.55
N TRP A 52 0.72 -17.77 -73.27
CA TRP A 52 1.26 -16.46 -72.83
C TRP A 52 2.45 -16.57 -71.83
N ARG A 53 3.17 -17.69 -71.81
CA ARG A 53 4.11 -18.07 -70.73
C ARG A 53 5.45 -17.30 -70.64
N VAL A 54 5.70 -16.28 -71.48
CA VAL A 54 6.96 -15.51 -71.45
C VAL A 54 6.77 -14.05 -70.99
N VAL A 55 5.66 -13.40 -71.34
CA VAL A 55 5.39 -12.00 -70.91
C VAL A 55 4.90 -11.94 -69.45
N ALA A 56 4.22 -12.98 -68.98
CA ALA A 56 3.74 -13.04 -67.59
C ALA A 56 4.86 -13.15 -66.54
N ALA A 57 6.02 -13.72 -66.89
CA ALA A 57 7.09 -13.97 -65.91
C ALA A 57 7.74 -12.68 -65.38
N CYS A 58 7.95 -11.68 -66.25
CA CYS A 58 8.52 -10.38 -65.84
C CYS A 58 7.50 -9.50 -65.10
N LEU A 59 6.22 -9.57 -65.48
CA LEU A 59 5.14 -8.89 -64.78
C LEU A 59 4.89 -9.49 -63.38
N VAL A 60 4.97 -10.81 -63.23
CA VAL A 60 4.92 -11.45 -61.90
C VAL A 60 6.13 -11.06 -61.06
N LEU A 61 7.33 -10.91 -61.60
CA LEU A 61 8.49 -10.42 -60.85
C LEU A 61 8.35 -8.96 -60.39
N LEU A 62 7.79 -8.07 -61.22
CA LEU A 62 7.51 -6.68 -60.82
C LEU A 62 6.31 -6.57 -59.86
N ILE A 63 5.29 -7.42 -60.01
CA ILE A 63 4.18 -7.51 -59.06
C ILE A 63 4.65 -8.14 -57.74
N VAL A 64 5.56 -9.11 -57.74
CA VAL A 64 6.13 -9.70 -56.51
C VAL A 64 7.06 -8.70 -55.83
N MET A 65 7.96 -8.00 -56.54
CA MET A 65 8.80 -6.96 -55.94
C MET A 65 7.99 -5.73 -55.48
N GLY A 66 6.96 -5.34 -56.22
CA GLY A 66 6.05 -4.26 -55.83
C GLY A 66 5.13 -4.64 -54.66
N SER A 67 4.62 -5.87 -54.63
CA SER A 67 3.80 -6.36 -53.52
C SER A 67 4.62 -6.74 -52.30
N THR A 68 5.90 -7.11 -52.41
CA THR A 68 6.79 -7.17 -51.24
C THR A 68 7.06 -5.76 -50.73
N ALA A 69 7.36 -4.76 -51.56
CA ALA A 69 7.55 -3.38 -51.10
C ALA A 69 6.29 -2.79 -50.42
N VAL A 70 5.10 -3.03 -50.99
CA VAL A 70 3.82 -2.62 -50.37
C VAL A 70 3.52 -3.44 -49.11
N ALA A 71 3.78 -4.75 -49.10
CA ALA A 71 3.64 -5.57 -47.90
C ALA A 71 4.61 -5.12 -46.79
N PHE A 72 5.87 -4.80 -47.11
CA PHE A 72 6.84 -4.24 -46.17
C PHE A 72 6.41 -2.86 -45.66
N ALA A 73 5.80 -2.01 -46.50
CA ALA A 73 5.27 -0.73 -46.07
C ALA A 73 4.04 -0.87 -45.13
N VAL A 74 3.13 -1.81 -45.43
CA VAL A 74 1.99 -2.14 -44.56
C VAL A 74 2.46 -2.79 -43.26
N GLU A 75 3.43 -3.70 -43.34
CA GLU A 75 4.04 -4.40 -42.21
C GLU A 75 4.82 -3.46 -41.29
N ALA A 76 5.54 -2.50 -41.86
CA ALA A 76 6.23 -1.45 -41.12
C ALA A 76 5.26 -0.44 -40.51
N LYS A 77 4.18 -0.08 -41.23
CA LYS A 77 3.11 0.75 -40.67
C LYS A 77 2.45 0.06 -39.48
N GLU A 78 2.07 -1.21 -39.62
CA GLU A 78 1.48 -2.00 -38.55
C GLU A 78 2.44 -2.18 -37.37
N TYR A 79 3.72 -2.47 -37.60
CA TYR A 79 4.70 -2.54 -36.52
C TYR A 79 4.87 -1.20 -35.81
N ASN A 80 4.94 -0.08 -36.53
CA ASN A 80 5.07 1.23 -35.93
C ASN A 80 3.80 1.62 -35.14
N THR A 81 2.61 1.26 -35.61
CA THR A 81 1.36 1.42 -34.85
C THR A 81 1.33 0.52 -33.61
N ALA A 82 1.87 -0.70 -33.70
CA ALA A 82 2.00 -1.60 -32.55
C ALA A 82 3.02 -1.08 -31.52
N VAL A 83 4.15 -0.51 -31.95
CA VAL A 83 5.13 0.12 -31.05
C VAL A 83 4.55 1.37 -30.39
N ALA A 84 3.88 2.24 -31.15
CA ALA A 84 3.19 3.41 -30.59
C ALA A 84 2.12 2.99 -29.56
N PHE A 85 1.32 1.95 -29.85
CA PHE A 85 0.37 1.39 -28.89
C PHE A 85 1.07 0.85 -27.63
N PHE A 86 2.22 0.20 -27.76
CA PHE A 86 3.00 -0.27 -26.62
C PHE A 86 3.50 0.90 -25.75
N GLU A 87 4.07 1.94 -26.37
CA GLU A 87 4.55 3.16 -25.69
C GLU A 87 3.40 3.93 -25.01
N GLU A 88 2.26 4.09 -25.70
CA GLU A 88 1.05 4.75 -25.18
C GLU A 88 0.40 4.01 -24.00
N ASN A 89 0.63 2.70 -23.87
CA ASN A 89 0.00 1.84 -22.84
C ASN A 89 1.03 1.26 -21.84
N GLY A 90 2.25 1.82 -21.78
CA GLY A 90 3.30 1.40 -20.83
C GLY A 90 3.88 -0.01 -21.04
N LEU A 91 3.58 -0.66 -22.18
CA LEU A 91 3.98 -2.04 -22.46
C LEU A 91 5.43 -2.11 -22.99
N SER A 92 6.24 -3.02 -22.44
CA SER A 92 7.63 -3.19 -22.89
C SER A 92 7.76 -4.07 -24.14
N ALA A 93 8.11 -3.47 -25.27
CA ALA A 93 8.43 -4.17 -26.50
C ALA A 93 9.86 -4.79 -26.51
N GLY A 94 10.74 -4.37 -25.60
CA GLY A 94 12.20 -4.60 -25.69
C GLY A 94 12.68 -6.06 -25.59
N SER A 95 11.80 -6.98 -25.25
CA SER A 95 12.07 -8.43 -25.17
C SER A 95 11.35 -9.27 -26.24
N LEU A 96 10.65 -8.60 -27.16
CA LEU A 96 9.84 -9.22 -28.21
C LEU A 96 10.46 -8.96 -29.59
N SER A 97 10.38 -9.94 -30.48
CA SER A 97 10.66 -9.71 -31.90
C SER A 97 9.54 -8.90 -32.57
N ARG A 98 9.85 -8.29 -33.71
CA ARG A 98 8.92 -7.48 -34.53
C ARG A 98 7.58 -8.18 -34.83
N SER A 99 7.61 -9.50 -35.04
CA SER A 99 6.43 -10.35 -35.23
C SER A 99 5.58 -10.49 -33.97
N GLU A 100 6.21 -10.57 -32.81
CA GLU A 100 5.56 -10.83 -31.52
C GLU A 100 4.92 -9.56 -30.97
N VAL A 101 5.56 -8.40 -31.11
CA VAL A 101 4.95 -7.08 -30.82
C VAL A 101 3.62 -6.91 -31.56
N LYS A 102 3.58 -7.23 -32.87
CA LYS A 102 2.34 -7.17 -33.67
C LYS A 102 1.33 -8.25 -33.30
N ALA A 103 1.78 -9.45 -32.91
CA ALA A 103 0.90 -10.53 -32.48
C ALA A 103 0.16 -10.12 -31.21
N VAL A 104 0.89 -9.64 -30.19
CA VAL A 104 0.33 -9.10 -28.94
C VAL A 104 -0.58 -7.90 -29.22
N TYR A 105 -0.13 -6.92 -30.02
CA TYR A 105 -0.95 -5.77 -30.42
C TYR A 105 -2.29 -6.19 -31.04
N ARG A 106 -2.30 -7.14 -31.98
CA ARG A 106 -3.53 -7.68 -32.57
C ARG A 106 -4.38 -8.44 -31.55
N ASP A 107 -3.76 -9.26 -30.71
CA ASP A 107 -4.46 -10.10 -29.74
C ASP A 107 -5.17 -9.25 -28.66
N ILE A 108 -4.57 -8.13 -28.26
CA ILE A 108 -5.19 -7.09 -27.40
C ILE A 108 -6.26 -6.30 -28.17
N THR A 109 -5.92 -5.67 -29.30
CA THR A 109 -6.86 -4.79 -30.03
C THR A 109 -8.07 -5.51 -30.62
N THR A 110 -7.96 -6.81 -30.89
CA THR A 110 -9.08 -7.67 -31.32
C THR A 110 -9.76 -8.41 -30.16
N ARG A 111 -9.35 -8.16 -28.91
CA ARG A 111 -9.89 -8.75 -27.67
C ARG A 111 -9.93 -10.28 -27.69
N ARG A 112 -8.85 -10.90 -28.17
CA ARG A 112 -8.76 -12.37 -28.31
C ARG A 112 -8.04 -13.02 -27.14
N PHE A 113 -6.98 -12.39 -26.63
CA PHE A 113 -6.15 -12.89 -25.52
C PHE A 113 -5.73 -14.38 -25.68
N THR A 114 -5.53 -14.80 -26.92
CA THR A 114 -5.21 -16.17 -27.32
C THR A 114 -3.70 -16.44 -27.44
N TYR A 115 -2.88 -15.39 -27.41
CA TYR A 115 -1.45 -15.49 -27.62
C TYR A 115 -0.72 -15.48 -26.28
N GLU A 116 0.02 -16.56 -25.99
CA GLU A 116 0.69 -16.80 -24.71
C GLU A 116 1.55 -15.61 -24.24
N LYS A 117 2.31 -15.00 -25.16
CA LYS A 117 3.14 -13.84 -24.84
C LYS A 117 2.35 -12.55 -24.57
N THR A 118 1.08 -12.47 -24.93
CA THR A 118 0.21 -11.36 -24.50
C THR A 118 0.11 -11.34 -22.98
N VAL A 119 -0.03 -12.52 -22.35
CA VAL A 119 -0.08 -12.65 -20.89
C VAL A 119 1.26 -12.24 -20.26
N ASP A 120 2.39 -12.69 -20.82
CA ASP A 120 3.72 -12.32 -20.32
C ASP A 120 4.05 -10.82 -20.49
N VAL A 121 3.51 -10.17 -21.53
CA VAL A 121 3.68 -8.73 -21.75
C VAL A 121 2.84 -7.93 -20.77
N LEU A 122 1.56 -8.31 -20.60
CA LEU A 122 0.66 -7.68 -19.63
C LEU A 122 1.19 -7.84 -18.19
N ARG A 123 1.83 -8.98 -17.88
CA ARG A 123 2.53 -9.24 -16.60
C ARG A 123 3.83 -8.45 -16.39
N ARG A 124 4.39 -7.82 -17.43
CA ARG A 124 5.65 -7.05 -17.36
C ARG A 124 5.43 -5.54 -17.32
N THR A 125 4.25 -5.07 -17.71
CA THR A 125 3.68 -3.84 -17.12
C THR A 125 3.62 -4.01 -15.61
N ILE A 126 3.81 -2.93 -14.85
CA ILE A 126 3.60 -2.96 -13.40
C ILE A 126 2.12 -3.30 -13.19
N LEU A 127 1.85 -4.54 -12.75
CA LEU A 127 0.48 -5.03 -12.62
C LEU A 127 -0.22 -4.31 -11.48
N GLY A 128 -1.21 -3.51 -11.83
CA GLY A 128 -2.28 -3.10 -10.93
C GLY A 128 -3.35 -4.18 -10.88
N LEU A 129 -3.58 -4.72 -9.70
CA LEU A 129 -4.66 -5.65 -9.43
C LEU A 129 -5.68 -4.97 -8.53
N GLU A 130 -6.73 -4.44 -9.15
CA GLU A 130 -7.88 -3.94 -8.43
C GLU A 130 -8.64 -5.09 -7.77
N ILE A 131 -8.91 -4.96 -6.48
CA ILE A 131 -9.71 -5.91 -5.72
C ILE A 131 -11.11 -5.34 -5.57
N GLN A 132 -12.07 -5.96 -6.27
CA GLN A 132 -13.47 -5.60 -6.18
C GLN A 132 -14.01 -5.87 -4.76
N GLN A 133 -14.70 -4.89 -4.19
CA GLN A 133 -15.21 -4.92 -2.83
C GLN A 133 -16.66 -4.43 -2.80
N ASP A 134 -17.53 -5.23 -2.19
CA ASP A 134 -18.96 -4.92 -2.09
C ASP A 134 -19.21 -3.60 -1.34
N LYS A 135 -20.21 -2.85 -1.82
CA LYS A 135 -20.70 -1.66 -1.11
C LYS A 135 -21.51 -2.10 0.12
N PRO A 136 -21.40 -1.41 1.27
CA PRO A 136 -22.15 -1.78 2.48
C PRO A 136 -23.65 -1.71 2.25
N THR A 137 -24.42 -2.63 2.85
CA THR A 137 -25.89 -2.59 2.74
C THR A 137 -26.50 -1.59 3.73
N PRO A 138 -27.69 -1.03 3.46
CA PRO A 138 -28.38 -0.11 4.39
C PRO A 138 -28.56 -0.67 5.81
N GLU A 139 -28.77 -1.98 5.93
CA GLU A 139 -28.92 -2.68 7.21
C GLU A 139 -27.60 -2.71 8.01
N GLU A 140 -26.46 -2.88 7.33
CA GLU A 140 -25.14 -2.81 7.95
C GLU A 140 -24.82 -1.40 8.46
N LEU A 141 -25.20 -0.39 7.67
CA LEU A 141 -25.03 1.02 8.02
C LEU A 141 -25.85 1.40 9.27
N ALA A 142 -27.08 0.92 9.37
CA ALA A 142 -27.92 1.12 10.56
C ALA A 142 -27.28 0.51 11.82
N VAL A 143 -26.72 -0.70 11.73
CA VAL A 143 -26.04 -1.38 12.87
C VAL A 143 -24.75 -0.68 13.27
N LEU A 144 -24.05 -0.02 12.34
CA LEU A 144 -22.85 0.78 12.64
C LEU A 144 -23.20 2.12 13.30
N TRP A 145 -24.34 2.73 12.94
CA TRP A 145 -24.83 3.98 13.52
C TRP A 145 -25.34 3.83 14.96
N ASP A 146 -26.03 2.72 15.27
CA ASP A 146 -26.57 2.44 16.61
C ASP A 146 -25.48 2.08 17.65
N LYS A 147 -24.30 1.64 17.19
CA LYS A 147 -23.14 1.47 18.06
C LYS A 147 -22.58 2.85 18.40
N ASN A 148 -22.34 3.11 19.69
CA ASN A 148 -21.58 4.28 20.18
C ASN A 148 -20.07 4.20 19.82
N VAL A 149 -19.74 3.95 18.54
CA VAL A 149 -18.38 3.90 17.98
C VAL A 149 -17.68 5.24 18.18
N TRP A 150 -18.42 6.34 18.08
CA TRP A 150 -17.93 7.73 18.17
C TRP A 150 -17.15 8.03 19.46
N MET A 151 -17.44 7.32 20.57
CA MET A 151 -16.74 7.45 21.86
C MET A 151 -15.95 6.19 22.26
N ASN A 152 -16.38 4.99 21.84
CA ASN A 152 -15.80 3.72 22.31
C ASN A 152 -14.81 3.06 21.32
N SER A 153 -14.46 3.70 20.20
CA SER A 153 -13.45 3.17 19.26
C SER A 153 -11.99 3.49 19.66
N LEU A 154 -11.74 3.90 20.90
CA LEU A 154 -10.38 3.90 21.45
C LEU A 154 -9.98 2.44 21.74
N SER A 155 -9.00 1.95 20.98
CA SER A 155 -8.31 0.67 21.20
C SER A 155 -9.23 -0.56 21.34
N ARG A 156 -9.88 -0.94 20.23
CA ARG A 156 -10.28 -2.34 19.99
C ARG A 156 -9.47 -3.00 18.86
N THR A 157 -8.28 -2.48 18.64
CA THR A 157 -7.27 -2.98 17.70
C THR A 157 -6.94 -4.45 17.95
N GLY A 158 -7.19 -5.30 16.96
CA GLY A 158 -6.57 -6.62 16.89
C GLY A 158 -7.31 -7.77 17.57
N ILE A 159 -8.63 -7.88 17.39
CA ILE A 159 -9.30 -9.19 17.55
C ILE A 159 -9.07 -10.01 16.27
N ASN A 160 -7.83 -10.47 16.07
CA ASN A 160 -7.43 -11.25 14.89
C ASN A 160 -6.45 -12.37 15.27
N SER A 161 -6.20 -13.30 14.34
CA SER A 161 -5.53 -14.58 14.59
C SER A 161 -4.04 -14.52 14.94
N GLY A 162 -3.37 -13.38 14.69
CA GLY A 162 -1.98 -13.14 15.10
C GLY A 162 -1.87 -12.50 16.48
N ILE A 163 -0.68 -11.94 16.78
CA ILE A 163 -0.43 -11.18 18.01
C ILE A 163 -0.98 -9.74 17.90
N SER A 164 -1.63 -9.27 18.96
CA SER A 164 -2.06 -7.88 19.13
C SER A 164 -1.79 -7.37 20.54
N TYR A 165 -1.74 -6.04 20.70
CA TYR A 165 -1.41 -5.39 21.96
C TYR A 165 -2.47 -4.37 22.37
N ARG A 166 -2.76 -4.29 23.66
CA ARG A 166 -3.54 -3.22 24.28
C ARG A 166 -2.66 -2.45 25.26
N LYS A 167 -2.76 -1.12 25.22
CA LYS A 167 -2.02 -0.19 26.08
C LYS A 167 -3.02 0.48 27.04
N ASP A 168 -2.73 0.45 28.33
CA ASP A 168 -3.49 1.15 29.37
C ASP A 168 -2.51 1.92 30.28
N PHE A 169 -2.99 2.96 30.97
CA PHE A 169 -2.15 3.89 31.71
C PHE A 169 -2.76 4.20 33.07
N ARG A 170 -2.01 3.91 34.14
CA ARG A 170 -2.42 4.26 35.50
C ARG A 170 -1.75 5.56 35.91
N TYR A 171 -2.54 6.49 36.42
CA TYR A 171 -2.10 7.78 36.94
C TYR A 171 -2.36 7.88 38.44
N ILE A 172 -1.52 8.64 39.12
CA ILE A 172 -1.67 8.99 40.54
C ILE A 172 -1.56 10.51 40.69
N LEU A 173 -2.35 11.08 41.61
CA LEU A 173 -2.31 12.51 41.89
C LEU A 173 -0.99 12.87 42.60
N ASN A 174 -0.19 13.72 41.99
CA ASN A 174 0.96 14.34 42.64
C ASN A 174 0.50 15.56 43.45
N GLU A 175 0.26 15.38 44.75
CA GLU A 175 -0.20 16.43 45.67
C GLU A 175 0.70 17.68 45.70
N GLN A 176 1.99 17.58 45.34
CA GLN A 176 2.90 18.72 45.32
C GLN A 176 2.78 19.58 44.04
N ARG A 177 2.22 19.01 42.97
CA ARG A 177 2.02 19.67 41.67
C ARG A 177 0.55 19.91 41.32
N GLU A 178 -0.38 19.33 42.10
CA GLU A 178 -1.83 19.29 41.82
C GLU A 178 -2.15 18.71 40.42
N LEU A 179 -1.34 17.74 39.98
CA LEU A 179 -1.42 17.11 38.65
C LEU A 179 -1.34 15.59 38.74
N ASP A 180 -2.11 14.91 37.90
CA ASP A 180 -2.02 13.46 37.70
C ASP A 180 -0.72 13.13 36.93
N VAL A 181 0.15 12.33 37.56
CA VAL A 181 1.39 11.83 36.96
C VAL A 181 1.26 10.34 36.67
N LEU A 182 1.94 9.86 35.64
CA LEU A 182 1.93 8.44 35.30
C LEU A 182 2.57 7.62 36.43
N GLU A 183 1.82 6.66 36.99
CA GLU A 183 2.35 5.63 37.90
C GLU A 183 3.02 4.52 37.08
N LYS A 184 2.33 4.05 36.04
CA LYS A 184 2.81 3.02 35.11
C LYS A 184 2.00 2.93 33.82
N SER A 185 2.68 2.53 32.76
CA SER A 185 2.07 1.96 31.56
C SER A 185 1.82 0.46 31.77
N ILE A 186 0.76 -0.06 31.16
CA ILE A 186 0.39 -1.47 31.16
C ILE A 186 0.27 -1.90 29.70
N LEU A 187 0.97 -2.97 29.33
CA LEU A 187 0.90 -3.59 27.99
C LEU A 187 0.35 -5.01 28.13
N GLU A 188 -0.75 -5.29 27.45
CA GLU A 188 -1.37 -6.61 27.39
C GLU A 188 -1.21 -7.19 25.99
N CYS A 189 -0.73 -8.43 25.90
CA CYS A 189 -0.58 -9.17 24.65
C CYS A 189 -1.72 -10.16 24.47
N TYR A 190 -2.31 -10.20 23.28
CA TYR A 190 -3.39 -11.11 22.90
C TYR A 190 -3.01 -11.91 21.66
N ARG A 191 -3.56 -13.12 21.53
CA ARG A 191 -3.59 -13.89 20.27
C ARG A 191 -4.99 -14.44 20.05
N GLY A 192 -5.59 -14.18 18.89
CA GLY A 192 -6.98 -14.60 18.60
C GLY A 192 -8.00 -14.06 19.61
N GLY A 193 -7.75 -12.86 20.17
CA GLY A 193 -8.58 -12.26 21.23
C GLY A 193 -8.42 -12.86 22.63
N SER A 194 -7.58 -13.88 22.82
CA SER A 194 -7.24 -14.44 24.14
C SER A 194 -6.02 -13.73 24.72
N LEU A 195 -6.11 -13.26 25.98
CA LEU A 195 -4.98 -12.66 26.70
C LEU A 195 -3.89 -13.73 26.91
N LEU A 196 -2.66 -13.42 26.48
CA LEU A 196 -1.47 -14.25 26.71
C LEU A 196 -0.75 -13.80 27.98
N TRP A 197 -0.44 -12.51 28.08
CA TRP A 197 0.30 -11.94 29.21
C TRP A 197 0.05 -10.44 29.39
N THR A 198 0.48 -9.92 30.54
CA THR A 198 0.45 -8.50 30.90
C THR A 198 1.82 -8.08 31.46
N ALA A 199 2.41 -7.03 30.90
CA ALA A 199 3.64 -6.41 31.37
C ALA A 199 3.36 -4.99 31.88
N GLU A 200 4.12 -4.53 32.88
CA GLU A 200 3.97 -3.21 33.48
C GLU A 200 5.29 -2.42 33.45
N PHE A 201 5.23 -1.13 33.13
CA PHE A 201 6.39 -0.25 32.98
C PHE A 201 6.19 1.03 33.79
N ALA A 202 6.98 1.22 34.85
CA ALA A 202 6.93 2.42 35.70
C ALA A 202 7.78 3.58 35.13
N ASP A 203 8.84 3.29 34.38
CA ASP A 203 9.83 4.29 33.97
C ASP A 203 9.36 5.18 32.82
N PHE A 204 8.47 4.69 31.95
CA PHE A 204 8.10 5.37 30.70
C PHE A 204 6.64 5.17 30.28
N TYR A 205 6.14 6.14 29.51
CA TYR A 205 4.89 6.05 28.77
C TYR A 205 5.14 5.17 27.53
N VAL A 206 4.48 4.01 27.44
CA VAL A 206 4.58 3.11 26.27
C VAL A 206 3.86 3.75 25.09
N ASP A 207 4.62 4.19 24.09
CA ASP A 207 4.05 4.71 22.85
C ASP A 207 3.70 3.55 21.91
N ASP A 208 4.56 2.53 21.75
CA ASP A 208 4.25 1.35 20.91
C ASP A 208 5.08 0.07 21.17
N SER A 209 4.77 -1.01 20.44
CA SER A 209 5.39 -2.33 20.60
C SER A 209 5.34 -3.20 19.34
N SER A 210 6.33 -4.06 19.13
CA SER A 210 6.41 -5.00 18.01
C SER A 210 6.88 -6.39 18.44
N TYR A 211 6.25 -7.44 17.89
CA TYR A 211 6.67 -8.82 18.13
C TYR A 211 7.89 -9.18 17.28
N THR A 212 8.85 -9.89 17.87
CA THR A 212 9.98 -10.49 17.16
C THR A 212 10.14 -11.95 17.58
N VAL A 213 10.86 -12.75 16.78
CA VAL A 213 11.20 -14.14 17.14
C VAL A 213 11.97 -14.26 18.46
N ASP A 214 12.64 -13.18 18.87
CA ASP A 214 13.41 -13.10 20.11
C ASP A 214 12.60 -12.46 21.26
N GLY A 215 11.28 -12.29 21.12
CA GLY A 215 10.38 -11.67 22.09
C GLY A 215 9.83 -10.32 21.64
N THR A 216 9.03 -9.66 22.48
CA THR A 216 8.40 -8.37 22.16
C THR A 216 9.33 -7.20 22.48
N ALA A 217 9.60 -6.35 21.48
CA ALA A 217 10.19 -5.03 21.68
C ALA A 217 9.09 -4.04 22.06
N VAL A 218 9.31 -3.25 23.11
CA VAL A 218 8.37 -2.22 23.60
C VAL A 218 9.13 -0.91 23.70
N TRP A 219 8.54 0.20 23.26
CA TRP A 219 9.18 1.51 23.35
C TRP A 219 8.23 2.65 23.66
N GLY A 220 8.81 3.78 24.02
CA GLY A 220 8.09 5.03 24.21
C GLY A 220 8.99 6.11 24.77
N ARG A 221 8.46 6.89 25.73
CA ARG A 221 9.10 8.12 26.20
C ARG A 221 8.94 8.35 27.70
N SER A 222 9.90 9.09 28.29
CA SER A 222 9.92 9.41 29.72
C SER A 222 8.56 9.83 30.27
N SER A 223 8.21 9.30 31.45
CA SER A 223 6.94 9.54 32.15
C SER A 223 6.74 10.98 32.66
N SER A 224 7.79 11.82 32.62
CA SER A 224 7.77 13.21 33.07
C SER A 224 6.98 14.12 32.12
N ASP A 225 5.72 14.38 32.51
CA ASP A 225 4.83 15.43 32.00
C ASP A 225 4.74 15.53 30.46
N ALA A 226 4.01 14.58 29.85
CA ALA A 226 3.71 14.49 28.39
C ALA A 226 3.05 15.74 27.75
N TRP A 227 2.84 16.80 28.52
CA TRP A 227 2.18 18.06 28.16
C TRP A 227 3.05 19.31 28.39
N SER A 228 4.29 19.16 28.90
CA SER A 228 5.19 20.29 29.19
C SER A 228 6.25 20.50 28.09
N PRO A 229 6.17 21.55 27.27
CA PRO A 229 7.16 21.82 26.20
C PRO A 229 8.52 22.35 26.71
N ILE A 230 8.79 22.22 28.02
CA ILE A 230 10.00 22.69 28.70
C ILE A 230 10.79 21.51 29.30
N GLN A 231 10.21 20.31 29.37
CA GLN A 231 10.86 19.14 29.94
C GLN A 231 11.51 18.28 28.86
N ARG A 232 12.72 17.82 29.16
CA ARG A 232 13.45 16.87 28.32
C ARG A 232 12.66 15.58 28.19
N SER A 233 12.54 15.09 26.96
CA SER A 233 11.92 13.81 26.66
C SER A 233 13.03 12.86 26.20
N TYR A 234 13.07 11.64 26.75
CA TYR A 234 14.03 10.64 26.33
C TYR A 234 13.27 9.42 25.82
N GLY A 235 13.80 8.77 24.79
CA GLY A 235 13.27 7.51 24.29
C GLY A 235 13.57 6.39 25.27
N TRP A 236 12.65 5.47 25.44
CA TRP A 236 12.84 4.26 26.25
C TRP A 236 12.52 3.03 25.41
N ILE A 237 13.34 1.99 25.56
CA ILE A 237 13.14 0.68 24.94
C ILE A 237 13.22 -0.42 26.00
N ALA A 238 12.43 -1.47 25.82
CA ALA A 238 12.39 -2.65 26.67
C ALA A 238 12.21 -3.92 25.83
N ARG A 239 12.62 -5.05 26.42
CA ARG A 239 12.31 -6.39 25.91
C ARG A 239 11.39 -7.11 26.88
N VAL A 240 10.36 -7.75 26.35
CA VAL A 240 9.45 -8.65 27.06
C VAL A 240 9.58 -10.06 26.45
N ASP A 241 9.64 -11.10 27.28
CA ASP A 241 9.58 -12.49 26.81
C ASP A 241 8.15 -12.92 26.43
N ASP A 242 7.97 -14.19 26.05
CA ASP A 242 6.67 -14.73 25.62
C ASP A 242 5.74 -15.03 26.82
N GLU A 243 6.25 -14.91 28.05
CA GLU A 243 5.53 -15.05 29.31
C GLU A 243 5.08 -13.70 29.91
N GLY A 244 5.55 -12.57 29.37
CA GLY A 244 5.25 -11.21 29.86
C GLY A 244 6.27 -10.64 30.84
N THR A 245 7.40 -11.32 31.07
CA THR A 245 8.49 -10.83 31.92
C THR A 245 9.24 -9.73 31.19
N VAL A 246 9.35 -8.54 31.82
CA VAL A 246 10.24 -7.48 31.35
C VAL A 246 11.70 -7.90 31.61
N MET A 247 12.42 -8.23 30.55
CA MET A 247 13.79 -8.76 30.61
C MET A 247 14.83 -7.66 30.88
N TRP A 248 14.61 -6.48 30.31
CA TRP A 248 15.41 -5.27 30.53
C TRP A 248 14.64 -4.02 30.08
N THR A 249 15.02 -2.86 30.61
CA THR A 249 14.58 -1.53 30.20
C THR A 249 15.79 -0.60 30.05
N HIS A 250 15.81 0.23 29.01
CA HIS A 250 16.88 1.19 28.73
C HIS A 250 16.32 2.54 28.28
N CYS A 251 16.89 3.60 28.84
CA CYS A 251 16.70 4.98 28.39
C CYS A 251 17.79 5.32 27.37
N LEU A 252 17.39 5.86 26.22
CA LEU A 252 18.31 6.35 25.19
C LEU A 252 19.08 7.56 25.72
N ASN A 253 20.40 7.43 25.84
CA ASN A 253 21.28 8.47 26.38
C ASN A 253 22.25 8.99 25.31
N HIS A 254 21.73 9.28 24.11
CA HIS A 254 22.52 9.76 22.97
C HIS A 254 22.93 11.25 23.07
N GLY A 255 22.61 11.91 24.19
CA GLY A 255 22.99 13.30 24.48
C GLY A 255 22.09 14.38 23.87
N PHE A 256 20.84 14.05 23.54
CA PHE A 256 19.81 15.00 23.10
C PHE A 256 19.01 15.56 24.28
N ASP A 257 18.43 16.76 24.12
CA ASP A 257 17.43 17.29 25.07
C ASP A 257 16.05 16.65 24.80
N HIS A 258 15.77 16.27 23.56
CA HIS A 258 14.53 15.58 23.18
C HIS A 258 14.83 14.40 22.25
N GLU A 259 14.44 13.18 22.63
CA GLU A 259 14.48 12.01 21.77
C GLU A 259 13.21 11.17 21.92
N TYR A 260 12.66 10.72 20.78
CA TYR A 260 11.60 9.72 20.75
C TYR A 260 11.98 8.58 19.79
N ILE A 261 11.54 7.36 20.09
CA ILE A 261 11.71 6.20 19.20
C ILE A 261 10.50 6.15 18.26
N ALA A 262 10.78 6.09 16.96
CA ALA A 262 9.75 6.00 15.93
C ALA A 262 9.42 4.54 15.58
N ALA A 263 10.44 3.67 15.52
CA ALA A 263 10.27 2.26 15.22
C ALA A 263 11.40 1.40 15.81
N VAL A 264 11.09 0.13 16.10
CA VAL A 264 12.07 -0.91 16.39
C VAL A 264 11.88 -2.07 15.40
N VAL A 265 12.95 -2.44 14.71
CA VAL A 265 12.95 -3.44 13.62
C VAL A 265 13.92 -4.57 13.96
N SER A 266 13.50 -5.83 13.81
CA SER A 266 14.43 -6.96 13.99
C SER A 266 15.33 -7.13 12.76
N ASN A 267 16.63 -7.34 13.01
CA ASN A 267 17.61 -7.66 11.96
C ASN A 267 17.63 -9.16 11.62
N GLY A 268 16.84 -9.99 12.31
CA GLY A 268 16.76 -11.45 12.08
C GLY A 268 18.01 -12.23 12.49
N ASP A 269 18.95 -11.60 13.19
CA ASP A 269 20.21 -12.19 13.68
C ASP A 269 20.42 -11.99 15.19
N GLY A 270 19.33 -11.84 15.95
CA GLY A 270 19.36 -11.58 17.39
C GLY A 270 19.72 -10.14 17.77
N THR A 271 19.70 -9.21 16.80
CA THR A 271 19.89 -7.77 17.04
C THR A 271 18.68 -6.97 16.56
N TRP A 272 18.45 -5.83 17.21
CA TRP A 272 17.36 -4.90 16.89
C TRP A 272 17.89 -3.55 16.45
N ALA A 273 17.34 -3.03 15.35
CA ALA A 273 17.53 -1.66 14.90
C ALA A 273 16.49 -0.74 15.55
N VAL A 274 16.96 0.28 16.27
CA VAL A 274 16.13 1.30 16.92
C VAL A 274 16.26 2.59 16.14
N ILE A 275 15.16 3.04 15.57
CA ILE A 275 15.09 4.23 14.71
C ILE A 275 14.44 5.34 15.54
N SER A 276 15.24 6.33 15.93
CA SER A 276 14.84 7.41 16.84
C SER A 276 15.09 8.80 16.24
N ARG A 277 14.55 9.81 16.92
CA ARG A 277 14.53 11.20 16.46
C ARG A 277 15.09 12.14 17.53
N GLY A 278 16.34 12.58 17.37
CA GLY A 278 17.03 13.48 18.32
C GLY A 278 16.85 14.97 17.99
N ASP A 279 16.55 15.78 19.01
CA ASP A 279 16.36 17.25 19.01
C ASP A 279 15.49 17.79 17.87
N LEU A 280 14.51 17.00 17.41
CA LEU A 280 13.69 17.28 16.21
C LEU A 280 14.54 17.58 14.95
N LYS A 281 15.81 17.16 14.92
CA LYS A 281 16.80 17.50 13.89
C LYS A 281 17.54 16.29 13.31
N TYR A 282 17.88 15.30 14.14
CA TYR A 282 18.69 14.14 13.76
C TYR A 282 17.84 12.87 13.60
N LEU A 283 18.04 12.17 12.48
CA LEU A 283 17.63 10.79 12.31
C LEU A 283 18.70 9.92 12.97
N CYS A 284 18.28 9.08 13.90
CA CYS A 284 19.16 8.24 14.69
C CYS A 284 18.89 6.77 14.36
N LEU A 285 19.97 5.99 14.27
CA LEU A 285 19.94 4.54 14.19
C LEU A 285 20.85 3.99 15.28
N SER A 286 20.28 3.23 16.21
CA SER A 286 21.01 2.44 17.19
C SER A 286 20.79 0.96 16.93
N CYS A 287 21.80 0.13 17.24
CA CYS A 287 21.70 -1.32 17.16
C CYS A 287 21.86 -1.89 18.57
N TYR A 288 20.91 -2.72 19.02
CA TYR A 288 20.95 -3.38 20.33
C TYR A 288 21.03 -4.90 20.17
N ASP A 289 21.78 -5.56 21.05
CA ASP A 289 21.70 -7.02 21.21
C ASP A 289 20.50 -7.43 22.08
N ILE A 290 20.22 -8.74 22.11
CA ILE A 290 19.09 -9.27 22.87
C ILE A 290 19.23 -9.14 24.40
N GLY A 291 20.43 -8.82 24.89
CA GLY A 291 20.71 -8.50 26.29
C GLY A 291 20.52 -7.02 26.65
N GLY A 292 20.17 -6.17 25.67
CA GLY A 292 19.98 -4.73 25.85
C GLY A 292 21.25 -3.89 25.66
N ASN A 293 22.38 -4.49 25.25
CA ASN A 293 23.60 -3.73 25.04
C ASN A 293 23.56 -2.98 23.69
N GLU A 294 23.85 -1.68 23.72
CA GLU A 294 24.02 -0.88 22.50
C GLU A 294 25.33 -1.25 21.80
N LEU A 295 25.23 -1.82 20.61
CA LEU A 295 26.36 -2.26 19.78
C LEU A 295 26.91 -1.12 18.91
N SER A 296 26.04 -0.20 18.48
CA SER A 296 26.40 0.95 17.66
C SER A 296 25.31 2.02 17.70
N PHE A 297 25.69 3.29 17.61
CA PHE A 297 24.79 4.42 17.40
C PHE A 297 25.32 5.34 16.30
N LYS A 298 24.41 5.85 15.47
CA LYS A 298 24.69 6.88 14.47
C LYS A 298 23.57 7.90 14.42
N LYS A 299 23.95 9.16 14.18
CA LYS A 299 23.01 10.25 13.89
C LYS A 299 23.34 10.94 12.56
N THR A 300 22.31 11.20 11.78
CA THR A 300 22.35 11.93 10.51
C THR A 300 21.44 13.15 10.60
N GLU A 301 21.95 14.33 10.24
CA GLU A 301 21.13 15.55 10.23
C GLU A 301 20.20 15.56 9.01
N ILE A 302 18.89 15.71 9.24
CA ILE A 302 17.87 15.65 8.18
C ILE A 302 16.92 16.87 8.19
N GLY A 303 17.33 17.98 8.81
CA GLY A 303 16.46 19.15 9.00
C GLY A 303 15.30 18.86 9.97
N ASN A 304 14.22 19.62 9.90
CA ASN A 304 13.02 19.39 10.72
C ASN A 304 12.02 18.47 10.00
N LEU A 305 12.27 17.16 10.03
CA LEU A 305 11.39 16.12 9.51
C LEU A 305 11.05 15.14 10.63
N GLY A 306 9.78 14.80 10.84
CA GLY A 306 9.39 13.67 11.67
C GLY A 306 9.71 12.35 10.98
N ILE A 307 9.87 11.29 11.76
CA ILE A 307 9.91 9.90 11.27
C ILE A 307 8.53 9.29 11.54
N TRP A 308 7.92 8.66 10.53
CA TRP A 308 6.54 8.16 10.62
C TRP A 308 6.43 6.64 10.52
N ASN A 309 7.26 6.02 9.69
CA ASN A 309 7.26 4.57 9.45
C ASN A 309 8.67 4.08 9.10
N ALA A 310 9.00 2.83 9.41
CA ALA A 310 10.25 2.21 9.00
C ALA A 310 10.14 0.68 8.84
N ALA A 311 10.86 0.12 7.86
CA ALA A 311 10.98 -1.32 7.64
C ALA A 311 12.42 -1.71 7.26
N ARG A 312 12.73 -2.99 7.37
CA ARG A 312 13.96 -3.57 6.83
C ARG A 312 13.93 -3.54 5.29
N LEU A 313 15.07 -3.25 4.67
CA LEU A 313 15.26 -3.25 3.21
C LEU A 313 16.57 -3.95 2.86
N GLY A 314 16.50 -5.28 2.64
CA GLY A 314 17.69 -6.12 2.47
C GLY A 314 18.53 -6.17 3.75
N ASP A 315 19.80 -5.75 3.65
CA ASP A 315 20.71 -5.63 4.81
C ASP A 315 20.59 -4.29 5.56
N GLY A 316 19.84 -3.33 5.01
CA GLY A 316 19.61 -2.00 5.60
C GLY A 316 18.13 -1.74 5.88
N TYR A 317 17.72 -0.48 5.76
CA TYR A 317 16.37 -0.04 6.15
C TYR A 317 15.79 0.95 5.12
N ILE A 318 14.47 1.07 5.15
CA ILE A 318 13.73 2.16 4.52
C ILE A 318 12.95 2.91 5.60
N VAL A 319 12.97 4.24 5.55
CA VAL A 319 12.37 5.11 6.57
C VAL A 319 11.56 6.20 5.89
N GLN A 320 10.26 6.30 6.21
CA GLN A 320 9.42 7.43 5.83
C GLN A 320 9.69 8.58 6.79
N VAL A 321 10.10 9.71 6.21
CA VAL A 321 10.27 10.99 6.89
C VAL A 321 9.35 12.02 6.26
N GLY A 322 8.89 12.99 7.05
CA GLY A 322 8.01 14.01 6.54
C GLY A 322 7.78 15.18 7.49
N ASN A 323 7.19 16.25 6.95
CA ASN A 323 6.85 17.45 7.72
C ASN A 323 5.47 17.96 7.32
N LEU A 324 4.54 17.89 8.29
CA LEU A 324 3.14 18.30 8.15
C LEU A 324 2.97 19.79 7.81
N LEU A 325 3.98 20.63 8.07
CA LEU A 325 3.98 22.06 7.76
C LEU A 325 4.48 22.36 6.35
N SER A 326 5.45 21.60 5.83
CA SER A 326 5.99 21.79 4.47
C SER A 326 5.25 20.99 3.39
N ARG A 327 4.40 20.04 3.79
CA ARG A 327 3.69 19.07 2.92
C ARG A 327 4.58 17.99 2.29
N ASP A 328 5.83 17.87 2.72
CA ASP A 328 6.66 16.72 2.39
C ASP A 328 6.15 15.52 3.22
N THR A 329 5.19 14.75 2.70
CA THR A 329 4.48 13.68 3.46
C THR A 329 4.89 12.25 3.11
N ALA A 330 5.74 12.06 2.09
CA ALA A 330 6.09 10.73 1.57
C ALA A 330 7.57 10.60 1.17
N LEU A 331 8.47 11.39 1.78
CA LEU A 331 9.91 11.28 1.50
C LEU A 331 10.46 10.03 2.17
N LEU A 332 11.08 9.15 1.37
CA LEU A 332 11.69 7.91 1.82
C LEU A 332 13.21 8.03 1.77
N PHE A 333 13.85 7.63 2.87
CA PHE A 333 15.29 7.44 2.94
C PHE A 333 15.63 5.96 2.94
N LYS A 334 16.52 5.57 2.04
CA LYS A 334 17.20 4.28 2.10
C LYS A 334 18.42 4.40 3.01
N LEU A 335 18.53 3.55 4.01
CA LEU A 335 19.66 3.46 4.93
C LEU A 335 20.47 2.17 4.67
N ASP A 336 21.78 2.21 4.88
CA ASP A 336 22.57 0.99 5.12
C ASP A 336 22.44 0.52 6.58
N ARG A 337 23.08 -0.62 6.90
CA ARG A 337 23.01 -1.23 8.22
C ARG A 337 23.62 -0.35 9.32
N GLU A 338 24.59 0.49 8.94
CA GLU A 338 25.28 1.43 9.79
C GLU A 338 24.53 2.77 9.95
N GLY A 339 23.46 3.03 9.18
CA GLY A 339 22.63 4.24 9.27
C GLY A 339 23.09 5.42 8.40
N ASN A 340 23.93 5.19 7.37
CA ASN A 340 24.15 6.18 6.31
C ASN A 340 22.90 6.26 5.43
N VAL A 341 22.47 7.47 5.06
CA VAL A 341 21.49 7.66 3.98
C VAL A 341 22.17 7.38 2.63
N LEU A 342 21.75 6.31 1.96
CA LEU A 342 22.25 5.90 0.65
C LEU A 342 21.53 6.61 -0.51
N ASP A 343 20.21 6.82 -0.37
CA ASP A 343 19.38 7.47 -1.40
C ASP A 343 18.14 8.12 -0.78
N SER A 344 17.52 9.05 -1.53
CA SER A 344 16.25 9.68 -1.15
C SER A 344 15.30 9.90 -2.35
N PHE A 345 14.08 9.40 -2.18
CA PHE A 345 13.05 9.40 -3.21
C PHE A 345 11.66 9.57 -2.60
N THR A 346 10.71 9.97 -3.44
CA THR A 346 9.28 10.07 -3.12
C THR A 346 8.52 9.39 -4.25
N TYR A 347 7.43 8.68 -3.92
CA TYR A 347 6.48 8.26 -4.95
C TYR A 347 5.50 9.39 -5.23
N GLU A 348 5.38 9.78 -6.50
CA GLU A 348 4.45 10.82 -6.93
C GLU A 348 3.60 10.27 -8.08
N GLY A 349 2.28 10.36 -7.99
CA GLY A 349 1.43 10.25 -9.18
C GLY A 349 1.57 11.53 -10.01
N ASP A 350 1.35 11.47 -11.33
CA ASP A 350 1.20 12.71 -12.11
C ASP A 350 -0.08 13.46 -11.66
N ASP A 351 -1.21 12.74 -11.55
CA ASP A 351 -2.55 13.28 -11.23
C ASP A 351 -3.06 12.98 -9.80
N CYS A 352 -2.31 12.24 -8.97
CA CYS A 352 -2.70 11.88 -7.60
C CYS A 352 -1.57 12.09 -6.58
N ASP A 353 -1.96 12.45 -5.36
CA ASP A 353 -1.10 12.47 -4.19
C ASP A 353 -1.23 11.13 -3.46
N CYS A 354 -0.10 10.56 -3.03
CA CYS A 354 -0.04 9.25 -2.38
C CYS A 354 0.45 9.39 -0.95
N HIS A 355 -0.28 8.79 -0.01
CA HIS A 355 -0.02 8.87 1.42
C HIS A 355 0.26 7.48 1.96
N LEU A 356 1.52 7.21 2.30
CA LEU A 356 1.93 5.95 2.92
C LEU A 356 1.42 5.92 4.37
N THR A 357 0.85 4.79 4.77
CA THR A 357 0.27 4.56 6.10
C THR A 357 1.06 3.53 6.91
N ASP A 358 1.63 2.51 6.27
CA ASP A 358 2.41 1.46 6.94
C ASP A 358 3.45 0.83 5.99
N MET A 359 4.45 0.13 6.52
CA MET A 359 5.43 -0.63 5.75
C MET A 359 5.96 -1.87 6.47
N VAL A 360 6.20 -2.95 5.73
CA VAL A 360 6.78 -4.19 6.26
C VAL A 360 7.74 -4.85 5.27
N GLU A 361 8.73 -5.57 5.79
CA GLU A 361 9.52 -6.51 5.00
C GLU A 361 8.82 -7.87 4.98
N PHE A 362 8.69 -8.47 3.81
CA PHE A 362 8.13 -9.80 3.65
C PHE A 362 8.72 -10.50 2.42
N GLY A 363 9.23 -11.71 2.61
CA GLY A 363 9.77 -12.54 1.52
C GLY A 363 10.99 -11.94 0.81
N GLY A 364 11.76 -11.07 1.47
CA GLY A 364 12.88 -10.34 0.87
C GLY A 364 12.46 -9.12 0.03
N GLN A 365 11.19 -8.69 0.11
CA GLN A 365 10.66 -7.51 -0.54
C GLN A 365 10.05 -6.56 0.50
N VAL A 366 9.92 -5.27 0.16
CA VAL A 366 9.22 -4.31 1.03
C VAL A 366 7.83 -4.07 0.48
N TYR A 367 6.83 -4.16 1.34
CA TYR A 367 5.45 -3.82 1.05
C TYR A 367 5.09 -2.52 1.75
N LEU A 368 4.45 -1.61 1.02
CA LEU A 368 4.02 -0.31 1.53
C LEU A 368 2.51 -0.19 1.38
N SER A 369 1.83 0.04 2.50
CA SER A 369 0.42 0.37 2.52
C SER A 369 0.26 1.87 2.34
N ALA A 370 -0.71 2.27 1.53
CA ALA A 370 -0.95 3.65 1.19
C ALA A 370 -2.41 3.91 0.81
N TYR A 371 -2.77 5.17 0.66
CA TYR A 371 -3.93 5.58 -0.13
C TYR A 371 -3.57 6.72 -1.07
N ALA A 372 -4.22 6.73 -2.23
CA ALA A 372 -4.11 7.77 -3.23
C ALA A 372 -5.39 8.62 -3.26
N VAL A 373 -5.22 9.93 -3.45
CA VAL A 373 -6.29 10.91 -3.68
C VAL A 373 -5.95 11.77 -4.92
N PRO A 374 -6.94 12.24 -5.70
CA PRO A 374 -6.70 13.17 -6.80
C PRO A 374 -5.98 14.43 -6.35
N LYS A 375 -5.01 14.91 -7.15
CA LYS A 375 -4.31 16.16 -6.87
C LYS A 375 -5.23 17.36 -6.90
N GLN A 376 -4.99 18.27 -5.96
CA GLN A 376 -5.84 19.42 -5.71
C GLN A 376 -5.09 20.71 -6.06
N ASN A 377 -5.73 21.56 -6.87
CA ASN A 377 -5.12 22.81 -7.33
C ASN A 377 -5.04 23.91 -6.24
N ASP A 378 -5.74 23.75 -5.11
CA ASP A 378 -5.83 24.76 -4.05
C ASP A 378 -4.94 24.44 -2.82
N THR A 379 -4.38 25.49 -2.24
CA THR A 379 -3.41 25.48 -1.14
C THR A 379 -4.07 25.44 0.25
N ARG A 380 -5.35 25.07 0.38
CA ARG A 380 -6.05 24.97 1.68
C ARG A 380 -5.50 23.83 2.55
N LYS A 381 -5.88 23.82 3.84
CA LYS A 381 -5.37 22.91 4.88
C LYS A 381 -5.95 21.49 4.84
N ARG A 382 -7.04 21.24 4.11
CA ARG A 382 -7.75 19.94 4.05
C ARG A 382 -7.80 19.42 2.61
N TYR A 383 -6.64 19.40 1.97
CA TYR A 383 -6.52 19.22 0.52
C TYR A 383 -7.29 17.99 0.03
N GLU A 384 -7.12 16.82 0.65
CA GLU A 384 -7.76 15.54 0.28
C GLU A 384 -9.28 15.61 0.08
N ILE A 385 -9.99 16.56 0.71
CA ILE A 385 -11.45 16.71 0.63
C ILE A 385 -11.91 18.07 0.10
N ASN A 386 -11.02 18.91 -0.45
CA ASN A 386 -11.35 20.27 -0.87
C ASN A 386 -12.51 20.32 -1.89
N ASP A 387 -12.45 19.55 -2.98
CA ASP A 387 -13.52 19.52 -3.99
C ASP A 387 -14.87 19.02 -3.41
N ILE A 388 -14.82 18.06 -2.48
CA ILE A 388 -16.02 17.59 -1.76
C ILE A 388 -16.61 18.73 -0.93
N LEU A 389 -15.77 19.48 -0.20
CA LEU A 389 -16.23 20.61 0.60
C LEU A 389 -16.78 21.73 -0.28
N ASP A 390 -16.12 22.08 -1.38
CA ASP A 390 -16.62 23.12 -2.30
C ASP A 390 -17.95 22.68 -2.96
N TYR A 391 -18.16 21.38 -3.25
CA TYR A 391 -19.47 20.83 -3.64
C TYR A 391 -20.52 20.97 -2.51
N VAL A 392 -20.20 20.54 -1.29
CA VAL A 392 -21.10 20.64 -0.12
C VAL A 392 -21.50 22.09 0.13
N PHE A 393 -20.55 23.04 0.11
CA PHE A 393 -20.81 24.46 0.29
C PHE A 393 -21.62 25.10 -0.85
N SER A 394 -21.60 24.52 -2.06
CA SER A 394 -22.40 25.00 -3.20
C SER A 394 -23.90 24.70 -3.08
N LYS A 395 -24.28 23.78 -2.18
CA LYS A 395 -25.69 23.42 -1.94
C LYS A 395 -26.45 24.50 -1.18
N GLU A 396 -27.78 24.43 -1.28
CA GLU A 396 -28.68 25.14 -0.36
C GLU A 396 -28.30 24.89 1.10
N ASN A 397 -28.53 25.90 1.94
CA ASN A 397 -28.11 25.90 3.35
C ASN A 397 -26.64 25.48 3.56
N HIS A 398 -25.72 25.83 2.65
CA HIS A 398 -24.29 25.48 2.75
C HIS A 398 -24.02 23.97 2.97
N GLY A 399 -24.92 23.12 2.49
CA GLY A 399 -24.83 21.67 2.64
C GLY A 399 -25.12 21.12 4.03
N TRP A 400 -25.69 21.92 4.96
CA TRP A 400 -26.14 21.42 6.27
C TRP A 400 -27.13 20.25 6.16
N ASP A 401 -27.90 20.19 5.07
CA ASP A 401 -28.90 19.15 4.79
C ASP A 401 -28.38 18.02 3.87
N ILE A 402 -27.05 17.90 3.66
CA ILE A 402 -26.52 16.80 2.82
C ILE A 402 -26.73 15.44 3.48
N SER A 403 -27.29 14.49 2.71
CA SER A 403 -27.50 13.12 3.18
C SER A 403 -26.18 12.36 3.36
N SER A 404 -26.12 11.47 4.35
CA SER A 404 -24.97 10.60 4.59
C SER A 404 -24.68 9.70 3.39
N GLU A 405 -25.71 9.24 2.69
CA GLU A 405 -25.62 8.40 1.50
C GLU A 405 -24.89 9.12 0.36
N GLU A 406 -25.31 10.37 0.05
CA GLU A 406 -24.69 11.18 -0.99
C GLU A 406 -23.25 11.58 -0.64
N LEU A 407 -23.02 12.04 0.60
CA LEU A 407 -21.68 12.42 1.05
C LEU A 407 -20.73 11.22 1.03
N THR A 408 -21.20 10.02 1.38
CA THR A 408 -20.37 8.81 1.39
C THR A 408 -19.96 8.39 -0.02
N LEU A 409 -20.83 8.55 -1.02
CA LEU A 409 -20.45 8.30 -2.42
C LEU A 409 -19.33 9.27 -2.86
N LEU A 410 -19.52 10.57 -2.63
CA LEU A 410 -18.53 11.60 -3.00
C LEU A 410 -17.18 11.40 -2.30
N VAL A 411 -17.19 10.96 -1.04
CA VAL A 411 -15.96 10.63 -0.31
C VAL A 411 -15.34 9.35 -0.85
N ARG A 412 -16.11 8.29 -1.13
CA ARG A 412 -15.56 7.04 -1.68
C ARG A 412 -14.90 7.24 -3.04
N ASP A 413 -15.48 8.06 -3.91
CA ASP A 413 -14.93 8.33 -5.26
C ASP A 413 -13.55 9.04 -5.23
N VAL A 414 -13.13 9.58 -4.08
CA VAL A 414 -11.86 10.29 -3.90
C VAL A 414 -10.72 9.39 -3.37
N TYR A 415 -11.01 8.32 -2.64
CA TYR A 415 -9.98 7.51 -1.97
C TYR A 415 -9.79 6.15 -2.63
N THR A 416 -8.54 5.80 -2.91
CA THR A 416 -8.15 4.45 -3.33
C THR A 416 -7.03 3.93 -2.44
N ALA A 417 -7.25 2.81 -1.76
CA ALA A 417 -6.21 2.11 -1.03
C ALA A 417 -5.23 1.47 -2.02
N VAL A 418 -3.93 1.48 -1.70
CA VAL A 418 -2.87 0.92 -2.55
C VAL A 418 -1.88 0.13 -1.70
N LEU A 419 -1.52 -1.07 -2.15
CA LEU A 419 -0.43 -1.87 -1.61
C LEU A 419 0.69 -1.94 -2.64
N LEU A 420 1.81 -1.26 -2.42
CA LEU A 420 2.97 -1.26 -3.32
C LEU A 420 3.95 -2.36 -2.91
N MET A 421 4.22 -3.32 -3.79
CA MET A 421 5.29 -4.31 -3.64
C MET A 421 6.58 -3.77 -4.27
N CYS A 422 7.60 -3.49 -3.47
CA CYS A 422 8.77 -2.72 -3.84
C CYS A 422 10.05 -3.57 -3.90
N ASP A 423 10.94 -3.23 -4.84
CA ASP A 423 12.22 -3.89 -5.02
C ASP A 423 13.18 -3.66 -3.83
N PRO A 424 13.81 -4.69 -3.23
CA PRO A 424 14.76 -4.51 -2.14
C PRO A 424 16.02 -3.71 -2.51
N ALA A 425 16.43 -3.67 -3.79
CA ALA A 425 17.63 -2.95 -4.18
C ALA A 425 17.35 -1.45 -4.44
N GLY A 426 16.25 -1.13 -5.13
CA GLY A 426 15.91 0.26 -5.49
C GLY A 426 14.86 0.95 -4.62
N GLY A 427 13.94 0.21 -3.99
CA GLY A 427 12.68 0.74 -3.49
C GLY A 427 11.62 0.96 -4.58
N THR A 428 11.94 0.80 -5.87
CA THR A 428 11.00 0.99 -6.98
C THR A 428 9.85 -0.04 -6.91
N PRO A 429 8.57 0.35 -7.12
CA PRO A 429 7.46 -0.59 -7.13
C PRO A 429 7.52 -1.55 -8.33
N LYS A 430 7.17 -2.82 -8.11
CA LYS A 430 7.12 -3.89 -9.13
C LYS A 430 5.68 -4.27 -9.52
N THR A 431 4.81 -4.31 -8.53
CA THR A 431 3.40 -4.72 -8.60
C THR A 431 2.63 -3.95 -7.55
N PHE A 432 1.33 -3.76 -7.73
CA PHE A 432 0.48 -3.24 -6.67
C PHE A 432 -0.92 -3.82 -6.68
N TYR A 433 -1.57 -3.77 -5.52
CA TYR A 433 -3.00 -4.01 -5.38
C TYR A 433 -3.72 -2.70 -5.06
N SER A 434 -4.96 -2.54 -5.50
CA SER A 434 -5.76 -1.35 -5.18
C SER A 434 -7.20 -1.67 -4.79
N VAL A 435 -7.80 -0.84 -3.94
CA VAL A 435 -9.21 -0.96 -3.51
C VAL A 435 -9.85 0.43 -3.49
N GLN A 436 -10.83 0.69 -4.37
CA GLN A 436 -11.56 1.96 -4.40
C GLN A 436 -12.43 2.18 -3.14
N GLY A 437 -12.74 3.45 -2.85
CA GLY A 437 -13.56 3.85 -1.70
C GLY A 437 -12.94 3.52 -0.34
N SER A 438 -11.62 3.37 -0.28
CA SER A 438 -10.92 2.80 0.87
C SER A 438 -9.58 3.49 1.14
N LEU A 439 -9.07 3.36 2.37
CA LEU A 439 -7.69 3.73 2.72
C LEU A 439 -6.85 2.47 3.01
N GLY A 440 -5.58 2.47 2.61
CA GLY A 440 -4.66 1.41 3.02
C GLY A 440 -4.37 1.53 4.52
N GLY A 441 -4.57 0.45 5.27
CA GLY A 441 -4.35 0.40 6.72
C GLY A 441 -3.07 -0.36 7.06
N ARG A 442 -3.13 -1.16 8.12
CA ARG A 442 -1.98 -1.87 8.71
C ARG A 442 -1.44 -3.01 7.82
N LEU A 443 -0.14 -3.24 7.89
CA LEU A 443 0.54 -4.44 7.41
C LEU A 443 1.00 -5.31 8.58
N SER A 444 0.92 -6.63 8.42
CA SER A 444 1.45 -7.58 9.39
C SER A 444 1.78 -8.91 8.73
N VAL A 445 2.58 -9.75 9.37
CA VAL A 445 2.81 -11.14 8.95
C VAL A 445 2.15 -12.05 9.99
N ASN A 446 1.30 -12.97 9.55
CA ASN A 446 0.58 -13.88 10.44
C ASN A 446 1.39 -15.12 10.81
N ASP A 447 0.89 -15.89 11.80
CA ASP A 447 1.52 -17.13 12.29
C ASP A 447 1.74 -18.20 11.20
N ALA A 448 1.08 -18.11 10.05
CA ALA A 448 1.27 -18.99 8.89
C ALA A 448 2.35 -18.48 7.90
N GLY A 449 3.04 -17.39 8.22
CA GLY A 449 4.04 -16.77 7.35
C GLY A 449 3.44 -16.09 6.11
N GLN A 450 2.21 -15.57 6.22
CA GLN A 450 1.53 -14.84 5.15
C GLN A 450 1.48 -13.36 5.48
N LEU A 451 1.64 -12.50 4.47
CA LEU A 451 1.40 -11.06 4.61
C LEU A 451 -0.10 -10.82 4.72
N GLU A 452 -0.51 -9.96 5.66
CA GLU A 452 -1.87 -9.48 5.84
C GLU A 452 -1.89 -7.95 5.72
N TRP A 453 -2.73 -7.44 4.82
CA TRP A 453 -3.00 -6.03 4.60
C TRP A 453 -4.43 -5.72 5.03
N ASP A 454 -4.57 -4.89 6.05
CA ASP A 454 -5.84 -4.32 6.47
C ASP A 454 -6.17 -3.09 5.61
N VAL A 455 -7.42 -2.99 5.16
CA VAL A 455 -7.92 -1.91 4.30
C VAL A 455 -9.20 -1.35 4.89
N GLU A 456 -9.22 -0.03 5.08
CA GLU A 456 -10.30 0.71 5.71
C GLU A 456 -11.29 1.18 4.64
N SER A 457 -12.32 0.37 4.37
CA SER A 457 -13.37 0.72 3.40
C SER A 457 -14.34 1.74 3.99
N ILE A 458 -14.47 2.91 3.37
CA ILE A 458 -15.27 4.03 3.87
C ILE A 458 -16.75 3.67 3.72
N THR A 459 -17.44 3.40 4.84
CA THR A 459 -18.82 2.88 4.79
C THR A 459 -19.89 3.92 5.05
N SER A 460 -19.62 4.91 5.90
CA SER A 460 -20.57 5.95 6.25
C SER A 460 -19.81 7.23 6.57
N THR A 461 -20.35 8.36 6.13
CA THR A 461 -19.82 9.69 6.41
C THR A 461 -20.94 10.66 6.78
N HIS A 462 -20.61 11.69 7.55
CA HIS A 462 -21.50 12.77 7.94
C HIS A 462 -20.74 14.10 7.93
N TYR A 463 -21.44 15.16 7.53
CA TYR A 463 -20.89 16.51 7.52
C TYR A 463 -20.98 17.11 8.93
N SER A 464 -19.85 17.64 9.43
CA SER A 464 -19.75 18.19 10.78
C SER A 464 -18.86 19.44 10.80
N PRO A 465 -19.31 20.57 10.20
CA PRO A 465 -18.50 21.78 10.06
C PRO A 465 -18.19 22.49 11.39
N ALA A 466 -18.84 22.09 12.48
CA ALA A 466 -18.74 22.74 13.79
C ALA A 466 -17.68 22.15 14.74
N THR A 467 -16.92 21.11 14.35
CA THR A 467 -15.88 20.53 15.21
C THR A 467 -14.49 21.09 14.92
N SER A 468 -13.65 21.16 15.95
CA SER A 468 -12.23 21.51 15.83
C SER A 468 -11.36 20.37 15.27
N SER A 469 -11.91 19.15 15.17
CA SER A 469 -11.13 17.92 14.96
C SER A 469 -11.31 17.32 13.56
N PHE A 470 -12.45 17.57 12.92
CA PHE A 470 -12.77 17.17 11.53
C PHE A 470 -13.94 18.01 10.99
N THR A 471 -14.22 17.89 9.70
CA THR A 471 -15.35 18.51 8.97
C THR A 471 -16.15 17.45 8.24
N ILE A 472 -15.52 16.35 7.81
CA ILE A 472 -16.21 15.12 7.45
C ILE A 472 -15.79 14.04 8.44
N GLY A 473 -16.76 13.53 9.20
CA GLY A 473 -16.60 12.38 10.09
C GLY A 473 -17.20 11.13 9.46
N GLY A 474 -16.85 9.95 9.94
CA GLY A 474 -17.40 8.71 9.39
C GLY A 474 -16.89 7.43 10.06
N ILE A 475 -17.22 6.31 9.44
CA ILE A 475 -16.82 4.95 9.86
C ILE A 475 -16.31 4.20 8.63
N CYS A 476 -15.17 3.55 8.77
CA CYS A 476 -14.67 2.54 7.85
C CYS A 476 -14.87 1.13 8.43
N LYS A 477 -15.20 0.15 7.59
CA LYS A 477 -15.08 -1.29 7.90
C LYS A 477 -13.67 -1.75 7.53
N VAL A 478 -13.05 -2.60 8.35
CA VAL A 478 -11.72 -3.15 8.06
C VAL A 478 -11.85 -4.50 7.35
N PHE A 479 -11.37 -4.55 6.11
CA PHE A 479 -11.22 -5.79 5.35
C PHE A 479 -9.76 -6.21 5.33
N ARG A 480 -9.51 -7.51 5.46
CA ARG A 480 -8.17 -8.09 5.51
C ARG A 480 -7.89 -8.91 4.26
N TYR A 481 -6.85 -8.54 3.54
CA TYR A 481 -6.32 -9.25 2.37
C TYR A 481 -5.06 -10.01 2.78
N SER A 482 -4.99 -11.31 2.49
CA SER A 482 -3.80 -12.13 2.77
C SER A 482 -3.08 -12.50 1.49
N PHE A 483 -1.75 -12.46 1.50
CA PHE A 483 -0.88 -12.71 0.36
C PHE A 483 0.13 -13.83 0.63
N ASP A 484 0.45 -14.62 -0.40
CA ASP A 484 1.52 -15.61 -0.34
C ASP A 484 2.92 -14.98 -0.48
N ALA A 485 3.97 -15.77 -0.25
CA ALA A 485 5.36 -15.32 -0.35
C ALA A 485 5.81 -14.84 -1.76
N ALA A 486 5.02 -15.12 -2.80
CA ALA A 486 5.24 -14.60 -4.15
C ALA A 486 4.47 -13.28 -4.41
N GLY A 487 3.72 -12.79 -3.42
CA GLY A 487 2.93 -11.56 -3.48
C GLY A 487 1.53 -11.76 -4.04
N ASN A 488 1.05 -12.99 -4.27
CA ASN A 488 -0.28 -13.22 -4.81
C ASN A 488 -1.35 -13.12 -3.72
N LEU A 489 -2.46 -12.44 -3.99
CA LEU A 489 -3.66 -12.46 -3.16
C LEU A 489 -4.21 -13.89 -3.06
N ILE A 490 -4.36 -14.40 -1.83
CA ILE A 490 -4.87 -15.75 -1.53
C ILE A 490 -6.15 -15.77 -0.70
N ARG A 491 -6.50 -14.66 -0.02
CA ARG A 491 -7.69 -14.59 0.85
C ARG A 491 -8.16 -13.15 1.07
N GLN A 492 -9.47 -12.98 1.23
CA GLN A 492 -10.13 -11.75 1.67
C GLN A 492 -11.12 -12.08 2.81
N VAL A 493 -11.19 -11.25 3.85
CA VAL A 493 -12.09 -11.42 5.01
C VAL A 493 -12.60 -10.06 5.50
N ASP A 494 -13.91 -9.91 5.74
CA ASP A 494 -14.43 -8.81 6.60
C ASP A 494 -14.09 -9.16 8.06
N THR A 495 -13.27 -8.34 8.72
CA THR A 495 -12.80 -8.59 10.09
C THR A 495 -13.90 -8.34 11.14
N GLY A 496 -14.97 -7.64 10.78
CA GLY A 496 -15.95 -7.09 11.73
C GLY A 496 -15.44 -5.92 12.57
N GLU A 497 -14.18 -5.48 12.37
CA GLU A 497 -13.62 -4.28 12.98
C GLU A 497 -14.08 -3.02 12.22
N ALA A 498 -14.29 -1.93 12.96
CA ALA A 498 -14.72 -0.65 12.43
C ALA A 498 -13.91 0.48 13.06
N VAL A 499 -13.36 1.36 12.22
CA VAL A 499 -12.44 2.45 12.59
C VAL A 499 -13.00 3.81 12.16
N PRO A 500 -12.68 4.91 12.86
CA PRO A 500 -13.27 6.22 12.57
C PRO A 500 -12.60 6.92 11.38
N TYR A 501 -13.38 7.28 10.36
CA TYR A 501 -12.96 8.20 9.31
C TYR A 501 -13.04 9.65 9.80
N ARG A 502 -11.99 10.46 9.58
CA ARG A 502 -11.90 11.87 10.02
C ARG A 502 -11.06 12.69 9.03
N ARG A 503 -11.62 13.77 8.48
CA ARG A 503 -10.95 14.74 7.59
C ARG A 503 -11.47 16.17 7.74
#